data_AF-A0A9D6XZE8-F1
#
_entry.id   AF-A0A9D6XZE8-F1
#
_cell.length_a   1.000
_cell.length_b   1.000
_cell.length_c   1.000
_cell.angle_alpha   90.00
_cell.angle_beta   90.00
_cell.angle_gamma   90.00
#
_symmetry.space_group_name_H-M   'P 1'
#
loop_
_entity.id
_entity.type
_entity.pdbx_description
1 polymer ?
#
loop_
_entity_poly.entity_id
_entity_poly.type
_entity_poly.pdbx_seq_one_letter_code
_entity_poly.pdbx_strand_id
1 'polypeptide(L)'
;LMLRAGILARDPAPCYYVYRLIMGEHVQTGLAAAASLTDYDANRIRKHEFTQPDKENDRVRQIEALNAQTGPVLLAYPNAPEVDDILARCSAGAPDAGATADDGIRHSLWVVRDAEIHSRLTRAFDAMPALYIADGHHRSAAASRVAAARRTANPRHTGEENYNYFLTVISPHHQMQILAYNRVVADLNGMNAEAFLARVRENFSVERSPSPVKPAEPAEFGLYLAGQWYRLAIHRARIPAGDPVARLDVSLLSDHLLGPILGIKDLRRDKRVEFVGGIRGLPELEKRVNSGEMAAAFALHPTRMEDLMAVAEAGEVMPTKSTWFEPKLADGLVSHVLD
;
A
#
# COMPACT_ATOMS: atom_id res chain seq x y z
N LEU A 1 16.62 -22.39 12.97
CA LEU A 1 16.26 -22.48 14.41
C LEU A 1 14.77 -22.75 14.60
N MET A 2 13.90 -21.92 14.02
CA MET A 2 12.43 -22.06 14.11
C MET A 2 11.87 -23.40 13.63
N LEU A 3 12.37 -23.95 12.51
CA LEU A 3 11.99 -25.29 12.03
C LEU A 3 12.33 -26.39 13.06
N ARG A 4 13.53 -26.36 13.64
CA ARG A 4 13.95 -27.33 14.67
C ARG A 4 13.16 -27.18 15.98
N ALA A 5 12.71 -25.95 16.28
CA ALA A 5 11.90 -25.65 17.45
C ALA A 5 10.40 -25.97 17.23
N GLY A 6 10.00 -26.45 16.04
CA GLY A 6 8.60 -26.73 15.72
C GLY A 6 7.69 -25.49 15.61
N ILE A 7 8.28 -24.30 15.56
CA ILE A 7 7.54 -23.03 15.43
C ILE A 7 7.06 -22.85 13.98
N LEU A 8 7.90 -23.25 13.03
CA LEU A 8 7.56 -23.30 11.60
C LEU A 8 7.57 -24.76 11.14
N ALA A 9 6.69 -25.09 10.22
CA ALA A 9 6.67 -26.38 9.53
C ALA A 9 6.78 -26.15 8.02
N ARG A 10 7.52 -27.02 7.33
CA ARG A 10 7.55 -27.03 5.86
C ARG A 10 6.38 -27.87 5.38
N ASP A 11 5.58 -27.33 4.46
CA ASP A 11 4.50 -28.10 3.86
C ASP A 11 5.06 -29.29 3.06
N PRO A 12 4.40 -30.47 3.14
CA PRO A 12 4.89 -31.68 2.50
C PRO A 12 4.66 -31.71 0.98
N ALA A 13 3.85 -30.79 0.46
CA ALA A 13 3.51 -30.65 -0.96
C ALA A 13 3.14 -29.19 -1.27
N PRO A 14 3.19 -28.76 -2.54
CA PRO A 14 2.70 -27.44 -2.96
C PRO A 14 1.27 -27.20 -2.49
N CYS A 15 1.02 -26.01 -1.94
CA CYS A 15 -0.28 -25.58 -1.49
C CYS A 15 -0.43 -24.07 -1.66
N TYR A 16 -1.68 -23.62 -1.64
CA TYR A 16 -2.00 -22.21 -1.41
C TYR A 16 -2.55 -22.06 0.00
N TYR A 17 -2.61 -20.82 0.50
CA TYR A 17 -3.39 -20.52 1.70
C TYR A 17 -4.41 -19.44 1.41
N VAL A 18 -5.60 -19.59 1.96
CA VAL A 18 -6.47 -18.43 2.18
C VAL A 18 -5.97 -17.71 3.42
N TYR A 19 -5.74 -16.41 3.32
CA TYR A 19 -5.29 -15.56 4.41
C TYR A 19 -6.33 -14.47 4.68
N ARG A 20 -6.92 -14.49 5.86
CA ARG A 20 -7.83 -13.45 6.36
C ARG A 20 -7.18 -12.57 7.41
N LEU A 21 -7.39 -11.27 7.27
CA LEU A 21 -7.03 -10.21 8.20
C LEU A 21 -8.30 -9.55 8.73
N ILE A 22 -8.35 -9.29 10.04
CA ILE A 22 -9.48 -8.59 10.66
C ILE A 22 -8.94 -7.50 11.58
N MET A 23 -9.32 -6.25 11.28
CA MET A 23 -8.96 -5.04 12.03
C MET A 23 -10.24 -4.28 12.38
N GLY A 24 -10.70 -4.40 13.63
CA GLY A 24 -12.01 -3.90 14.03
C GLY A 24 -13.12 -4.60 13.22
N GLU A 25 -13.93 -3.82 12.52
CA GLU A 25 -15.00 -4.32 11.64
C GLU A 25 -14.53 -4.63 10.21
N HIS A 26 -13.32 -4.19 9.85
CA HIS A 26 -12.80 -4.41 8.50
C HIS A 26 -12.23 -5.83 8.36
N VAL A 27 -12.65 -6.51 7.29
CA VAL A 27 -12.23 -7.88 6.95
C VAL A 27 -11.67 -7.89 5.54
N GLN A 28 -10.46 -8.44 5.39
CA GLN A 28 -9.81 -8.64 4.10
C GLN A 28 -9.38 -10.10 3.99
N THR A 29 -9.83 -10.79 2.94
CA THR A 29 -9.46 -12.18 2.64
C THR A 29 -8.73 -12.24 1.30
N GLY A 30 -7.55 -12.83 1.27
CA GLY A 30 -6.75 -13.00 0.06
C GLY A 30 -6.15 -14.39 -0.08
N LEU A 31 -5.49 -14.63 -1.21
CA LEU A 31 -4.73 -15.84 -1.49
C LEU A 31 -3.24 -15.62 -1.22
N ALA A 32 -2.66 -16.35 -0.27
CA ALA A 32 -1.21 -16.44 -0.15
C ALA A 32 -0.67 -17.45 -1.18
N ALA A 33 0.19 -16.97 -2.08
CA ALA A 33 0.74 -17.74 -3.19
C ALA A 33 2.13 -17.24 -3.61
N ALA A 34 2.85 -18.07 -4.38
CA ALA A 34 4.08 -17.69 -5.05
C ALA A 34 3.75 -17.12 -6.44
N ALA A 35 3.93 -15.81 -6.63
CA ALA A 35 3.64 -15.12 -7.89
C ALA A 35 4.86 -15.10 -8.81
N SER A 36 4.62 -15.11 -10.13
CA SER A 36 5.67 -15.15 -11.16
C SER A 36 6.50 -13.87 -11.22
N LEU A 37 7.83 -13.98 -11.12
CA LEU A 37 8.74 -12.85 -11.37
C LEU A 37 8.83 -12.50 -12.85
N THR A 38 8.58 -13.44 -13.76
CA THR A 38 8.45 -13.15 -15.20
C THR A 38 7.30 -12.17 -15.45
N ASP A 39 6.16 -12.38 -14.79
CA ASP A 39 5.00 -11.48 -14.91
C ASP A 39 5.24 -10.13 -14.23
N TYR A 40 6.00 -10.10 -13.14
CA TYR A 40 6.45 -8.86 -12.50
C TYR A 40 7.41 -8.05 -13.39
N ASP A 41 8.39 -8.70 -14.01
CA ASP A 41 9.37 -8.07 -14.89
C ASP A 41 8.71 -7.56 -16.18
N ALA A 42 7.74 -8.31 -16.72
CA ALA A 42 6.89 -7.91 -17.84
C ALA A 42 5.81 -6.86 -17.46
N ASN A 43 5.76 -6.42 -16.20
CA ASN A 43 4.80 -5.45 -15.67
C ASN A 43 3.32 -5.88 -15.81
N ARG A 44 3.05 -7.20 -15.83
CA ARG A 44 1.71 -7.77 -15.66
C ARG A 44 1.30 -7.77 -14.18
N ILE A 45 2.27 -7.91 -13.28
CA ILE A 45 2.13 -7.47 -11.88
C ILE A 45 2.61 -6.02 -11.83
N ARG A 46 1.64 -5.10 -11.86
CA ARG A 46 1.84 -3.67 -12.10
C ARG A 46 2.52 -2.98 -10.93
N LYS A 47 3.58 -2.26 -11.27
CA LYS A 47 4.30 -1.33 -10.39
C LYS A 47 3.70 0.07 -10.56
N HIS A 48 3.58 0.80 -9.45
CA HIS A 48 3.18 2.23 -9.49
C HIS A 48 3.96 3.07 -8.46
N GLU A 49 5.04 2.54 -7.89
CA GLU A 49 5.97 3.28 -7.03
C GLU A 49 7.44 3.01 -7.41
N PHE A 50 8.27 4.03 -7.27
CA PHE A 50 9.72 3.85 -7.34
C PHE A 50 10.26 3.21 -6.06
N THR A 51 11.19 2.29 -6.25
CA THR A 51 11.97 1.71 -5.17
C THR A 51 13.20 2.55 -4.83
N GLN A 52 13.82 2.26 -3.69
CA GLN A 52 14.99 2.97 -3.17
C GLN A 52 16.13 1.95 -3.04
N PRO A 53 17.33 2.22 -3.60
CA PRO A 53 18.42 1.27 -3.63
C PRO A 53 18.79 0.71 -2.26
N ASP A 54 18.86 1.55 -1.22
CA ASP A 54 19.24 1.11 0.13
C ASP A 54 18.24 0.11 0.72
N LYS A 55 16.94 0.36 0.52
CA LYS A 55 15.87 -0.54 0.97
C LYS A 55 15.87 -1.85 0.20
N GLU A 56 16.10 -1.82 -1.11
CA GLU A 56 16.22 -3.04 -1.89
C GLU A 56 17.44 -3.86 -1.48
N ASN A 57 18.60 -3.22 -1.30
CA ASN A 57 19.84 -3.89 -0.90
C ASN A 57 19.67 -4.61 0.44
N ASP A 58 18.94 -3.99 1.37
CA ASP A 58 18.58 -4.63 2.62
C ASP A 58 17.72 -5.87 2.45
N ARG A 59 16.68 -5.80 1.61
CA ARG A 59 15.81 -6.94 1.31
C ARG A 59 16.54 -8.06 0.55
N VAL A 60 17.44 -7.74 -0.37
CA VAL A 60 18.28 -8.74 -1.05
C VAL A 60 19.14 -9.49 -0.02
N ARG A 61 19.82 -8.77 0.89
CA ARG A 61 20.62 -9.40 1.95
C ARG A 61 19.77 -10.31 2.84
N GLN A 62 18.55 -9.87 3.19
CA GLN A 62 17.62 -10.66 3.99
C GLN A 62 17.23 -11.97 3.30
N ILE A 63 16.83 -11.89 2.02
CA ILE A 63 16.41 -13.06 1.23
C ILE A 63 17.57 -14.06 1.09
N GLU A 64 18.77 -13.58 0.75
CA GLU A 64 19.94 -14.46 0.59
C GLU A 64 20.39 -15.09 1.91
N ALA A 65 20.38 -14.33 3.00
CA ALA A 65 20.76 -14.83 4.32
C ALA A 65 19.81 -15.92 4.84
N LEU A 66 18.52 -15.80 4.56
CA LEU A 66 17.50 -16.76 4.98
C LEU A 66 17.27 -17.90 3.98
N ASN A 67 17.73 -17.73 2.73
CA ASN A 67 17.34 -18.54 1.59
C ASN A 67 15.80 -18.67 1.47
N ALA A 68 15.08 -17.62 1.85
CA ALA A 68 13.63 -17.59 1.92
C ALA A 68 13.10 -16.15 1.89
N GLN A 69 11.87 -16.00 1.41
CA GLN A 69 11.09 -14.78 1.51
C GLN A 69 10.08 -14.95 2.64
N THR A 70 10.23 -14.15 3.71
CA THR A 70 9.39 -14.26 4.91
C THR A 70 8.31 -13.19 4.99
N GLY A 71 8.42 -12.13 4.17
CA GLY A 71 7.46 -11.04 4.15
C GLY A 71 6.68 -11.02 2.83
N PRO A 72 5.37 -11.32 2.84
CA PRO A 72 4.56 -11.33 1.63
C PRO A 72 4.39 -9.93 1.04
N VAL A 73 4.43 -9.83 -0.28
CA VAL A 73 3.98 -8.64 -1.01
C VAL A 73 2.45 -8.64 -1.06
N LEU A 74 1.83 -7.51 -0.71
CA LEU A 74 0.38 -7.37 -0.82
C LEU A 74 0.05 -6.99 -2.28
N LEU A 75 -0.68 -7.87 -2.96
CA LEU A 75 -1.22 -7.62 -4.29
C LEU A 75 -2.73 -7.42 -4.22
N ALA A 76 -3.27 -6.62 -5.13
CA ALA A 76 -4.69 -6.48 -5.37
C ALA A 76 -5.07 -7.09 -6.73
N TYR A 77 -6.23 -7.75 -6.78
CA TYR A 77 -6.84 -8.21 -8.03
C TYR A 77 -8.15 -7.46 -8.33
N PRO A 78 -8.49 -7.24 -9.62
CA PRO A 78 -9.75 -6.60 -10.01
C PRO A 78 -10.96 -7.47 -9.65
N ASN A 79 -12.18 -6.96 -9.83
CA ASN A 79 -13.39 -7.72 -9.53
C ASN A 79 -13.41 -9.11 -10.20
N ALA A 80 -13.38 -10.17 -9.39
CA ALA A 80 -13.33 -11.57 -9.84
C ALA A 80 -14.17 -12.47 -8.92
N PRO A 81 -15.51 -12.49 -9.08
CA PRO A 81 -16.42 -13.19 -8.18
C PRO A 81 -16.12 -14.69 -8.02
N GLU A 82 -15.61 -15.37 -9.07
CA GLU A 82 -15.22 -16.77 -8.96
C GLU A 82 -14.10 -16.98 -7.92
N VAL A 83 -13.10 -16.10 -7.91
CA VAL A 83 -12.00 -16.17 -6.94
C VAL A 83 -12.54 -15.91 -5.54
N ASP A 84 -13.34 -14.87 -5.36
CA ASP A 84 -13.97 -14.53 -4.07
C ASP A 84 -14.75 -15.71 -3.51
N ASP A 85 -15.56 -16.37 -4.34
CA ASP A 85 -16.36 -17.54 -4.00
C ASP A 85 -15.49 -18.74 -3.59
N ILE A 86 -14.38 -18.98 -4.30
CA ILE A 86 -13.44 -20.04 -3.95
C ILE A 86 -12.80 -19.76 -2.59
N LEU A 87 -12.31 -18.53 -2.37
CA LEU A 87 -11.68 -18.13 -1.11
C LEU A 87 -12.67 -18.22 0.06
N ALA A 88 -13.91 -17.79 -0.13
CA ALA A 88 -14.98 -17.88 0.87
C ALA A 88 -15.28 -19.34 1.25
N ARG A 89 -15.42 -20.24 0.27
CA ARG A 89 -15.63 -21.67 0.52
C ARG A 89 -14.47 -22.31 1.26
N CYS A 90 -13.23 -22.02 0.85
CA CYS A 90 -12.03 -22.56 1.48
C CYS A 90 -11.83 -22.04 2.91
N SER A 91 -12.47 -20.93 3.29
CA SER A 91 -12.34 -20.28 4.60
C SER A 91 -13.64 -20.22 5.41
N ALA A 92 -14.57 -21.16 5.13
CA ALA A 92 -15.83 -21.30 5.86
C ALA A 92 -15.69 -22.02 7.21
N GLY A 93 -14.70 -22.90 7.34
CA GLY A 93 -14.41 -23.67 8.55
C GLY A 93 -13.47 -22.95 9.53
N ALA A 94 -13.07 -23.65 10.60
CA ALA A 94 -12.03 -23.16 11.51
C ALA A 94 -10.68 -22.99 10.77
N PRO A 95 -9.90 -21.94 11.06
CA PRO A 95 -8.58 -21.76 10.47
C PRO A 95 -7.61 -22.83 10.95
N ASP A 96 -6.71 -23.26 10.06
CA ASP A 96 -5.62 -24.19 10.37
C ASP A 96 -4.54 -23.54 11.26
N ALA A 97 -4.35 -22.23 11.10
CA ALA A 97 -3.46 -21.43 11.92
C ALA A 97 -3.96 -19.99 12.07
N GLY A 98 -3.63 -19.34 13.17
CA GLY A 98 -3.98 -17.94 13.38
C GLY A 98 -3.33 -17.36 14.62
N ALA A 99 -3.23 -16.03 14.63
CA ALA A 99 -2.71 -15.28 15.76
C ALA A 99 -3.38 -13.90 15.78
N THR A 100 -3.46 -13.30 16.96
CA THR A 100 -3.76 -11.87 17.09
C THR A 100 -2.46 -11.16 17.39
N ALA A 101 -2.07 -10.21 16.55
CA ALA A 101 -0.88 -9.40 16.75
C ALA A 101 -1.07 -8.36 17.88
N ASP A 102 0.01 -7.76 18.35
CA ASP A 102 0.00 -6.79 19.46
C ASP A 102 -0.82 -5.52 19.14
N ASP A 103 -1.04 -5.23 17.85
CA ASP A 103 -1.90 -4.15 17.36
C ASP A 103 -3.40 -4.53 17.30
N GLY A 104 -3.75 -5.76 17.71
CA GLY A 104 -5.11 -6.27 17.74
C GLY A 104 -5.60 -6.85 16.40
N ILE A 105 -4.77 -6.85 15.35
CA ILE A 105 -5.14 -7.44 14.06
C ILE A 105 -5.16 -8.95 14.19
N ARG A 106 -6.29 -9.57 13.84
CA ARG A 106 -6.43 -11.03 13.80
C ARG A 106 -6.04 -11.56 12.43
N HIS A 107 -5.07 -12.46 12.43
CA HIS A 107 -4.58 -13.20 11.28
C HIS A 107 -5.11 -14.63 11.30
N SER A 108 -5.57 -15.14 10.17
CA SER A 108 -6.09 -16.51 10.05
C SER A 108 -5.73 -17.11 8.69
N LEU A 109 -5.27 -18.35 8.70
CA LEU A 109 -4.86 -19.12 7.53
C LEU A 109 -5.68 -20.39 7.40
N TRP A 110 -6.03 -20.72 6.15
CA TRP A 110 -6.61 -22.01 5.76
C TRP A 110 -5.77 -22.60 4.65
N VAL A 111 -5.29 -23.82 4.81
CA VAL A 111 -4.45 -24.50 3.81
C VAL A 111 -5.34 -25.07 2.71
N VAL A 112 -5.10 -24.65 1.48
CA VAL A 112 -5.76 -25.20 0.29
C VAL A 112 -4.82 -26.26 -0.28
N ARG A 113 -5.20 -27.54 -0.15
CA ARG A 113 -4.42 -28.69 -0.67
C ARG A 113 -5.04 -29.35 -1.91
N ASP A 114 -6.26 -28.98 -2.25
CA ASP A 114 -7.01 -29.57 -3.36
C ASP A 114 -6.46 -29.10 -4.72
N ALA A 115 -6.02 -30.07 -5.53
CA ALA A 115 -5.39 -29.81 -6.82
C ALA A 115 -6.35 -29.22 -7.87
N GLU A 116 -7.65 -29.54 -7.79
CA GLU A 116 -8.65 -28.94 -8.68
C GLU A 116 -8.84 -27.46 -8.33
N ILE A 117 -8.91 -27.14 -7.02
CA ILE A 117 -8.97 -25.76 -6.55
C ILE A 117 -7.71 -24.98 -6.95
N HIS A 118 -6.51 -25.56 -6.80
CA HIS A 118 -5.26 -24.95 -7.27
C HIS A 118 -5.34 -24.60 -8.75
N SER A 119 -5.76 -25.57 -9.57
CA SER A 119 -5.85 -25.41 -11.02
C SER A 119 -6.87 -24.32 -11.42
N ARG A 120 -8.01 -24.25 -10.72
CA ARG A 120 -9.02 -23.21 -10.94
C ARG A 120 -8.53 -21.82 -10.56
N LEU A 121 -7.95 -21.66 -9.36
CA LEU A 121 -7.40 -20.39 -8.91
C LEU A 121 -6.29 -19.91 -9.85
N THR A 122 -5.37 -20.81 -10.23
CA THR A 122 -4.26 -20.49 -11.15
C THR A 122 -4.81 -20.01 -12.49
N ARG A 123 -5.75 -20.73 -13.11
CA ARG A 123 -6.39 -20.30 -14.37
C ARG A 123 -7.11 -18.96 -14.22
N ALA A 124 -7.81 -18.73 -13.11
CA ALA A 124 -8.53 -17.48 -12.89
C ALA A 124 -7.56 -16.29 -12.81
N PHE A 125 -6.45 -16.42 -12.08
CA PHE A 125 -5.40 -15.40 -12.02
C PHE A 125 -4.67 -15.24 -13.36
N ASP A 126 -4.38 -16.33 -14.06
CA ASP A 126 -3.75 -16.32 -15.39
C ASP A 126 -4.64 -15.72 -16.47
N ALA A 127 -5.96 -15.67 -16.27
CA ALA A 127 -6.88 -14.97 -17.18
C ALA A 127 -6.96 -13.46 -16.90
N MET A 128 -6.47 -12.99 -15.74
CA MET A 128 -6.49 -11.57 -15.42
C MET A 128 -5.45 -10.80 -16.24
N PRO A 129 -5.80 -9.61 -16.75
CA PRO A 129 -4.86 -8.79 -17.52
C PRO A 129 -3.70 -8.30 -16.64
N ALA A 130 -3.98 -7.99 -15.37
CA ALA A 130 -2.98 -7.50 -14.44
C ALA A 130 -3.36 -7.75 -12.98
N LEU A 131 -2.33 -7.79 -12.13
CA LEU A 131 -2.41 -7.63 -10.68
C LEU A 131 -1.71 -6.33 -10.28
N TYR A 132 -2.04 -5.76 -9.13
CA TYR A 132 -1.54 -4.46 -8.71
C TYR A 132 -0.79 -4.58 -7.39
N ILE A 133 0.45 -4.09 -7.32
CA ILE A 133 1.21 -4.10 -6.07
C ILE A 133 0.61 -3.06 -5.13
N ALA A 134 -0.03 -3.46 -4.04
CA ALA A 134 -0.54 -2.53 -3.03
C ALA A 134 0.57 -2.13 -2.04
N ASP A 135 1.33 -3.11 -1.54
CA ASP A 135 2.45 -2.86 -0.63
C ASP A 135 3.56 -3.89 -0.84
N GLY A 136 4.81 -3.44 -0.78
CA GLY A 136 5.98 -4.31 -0.98
C GLY A 136 6.75 -4.13 -2.28
N HIS A 137 6.69 -2.96 -2.94
CA HIS A 137 7.50 -2.65 -4.13
C HIS A 137 8.99 -3.00 -3.96
N HIS A 138 9.59 -2.66 -2.81
CA HIS A 138 10.99 -3.01 -2.50
C HIS A 138 11.22 -4.52 -2.37
N ARG A 139 10.23 -5.27 -1.86
CA ARG A 139 10.31 -6.74 -1.70
C ARG A 139 10.25 -7.42 -3.06
N SER A 140 9.33 -7.00 -3.94
CA SER A 140 9.25 -7.51 -5.32
C SER A 140 10.52 -7.23 -6.11
N ALA A 141 11.05 -6.00 -6.04
CA ALA A 141 12.29 -5.62 -6.72
C ALA A 141 13.50 -6.44 -6.23
N ALA A 142 13.60 -6.64 -4.91
CA ALA A 142 14.64 -7.47 -4.32
C ALA A 142 14.52 -8.94 -4.76
N ALA A 143 13.31 -9.50 -4.81
CA ALA A 143 13.08 -10.86 -5.29
C ALA A 143 13.49 -11.01 -6.76
N SER A 144 13.12 -10.07 -7.65
CA SER A 144 13.56 -10.05 -9.06
C SER A 144 15.09 -10.00 -9.18
N ARG A 145 15.77 -9.19 -8.37
CA ARG A 145 17.24 -9.12 -8.33
C ARG A 145 17.89 -10.44 -7.88
N VAL A 146 17.35 -11.08 -6.84
CA VAL A 146 17.82 -12.39 -6.36
C VAL A 146 17.62 -13.46 -7.44
N ALA A 147 16.45 -13.48 -8.09
CA ALA A 147 16.15 -14.40 -9.17
C ALA A 147 17.13 -14.27 -10.33
N ALA A 148 17.41 -13.04 -10.78
CA ALA A 148 18.35 -12.76 -11.86
C ALA A 148 19.77 -13.24 -11.52
N ALA A 149 20.23 -13.02 -10.28
CA ALA A 149 21.53 -13.49 -9.82
C ALA A 149 21.61 -15.03 -9.78
N ARG A 150 20.59 -15.70 -9.23
CA ARG A 150 20.54 -17.16 -9.12
C ARG A 150 20.42 -17.85 -10.46
N ARG A 151 19.60 -17.32 -11.37
CA ARG A 151 19.51 -17.78 -12.76
C ARG A 151 20.86 -17.74 -13.46
N THR A 152 21.61 -16.65 -13.30
CA THR A 152 22.96 -16.51 -13.89
C THR A 152 23.95 -17.52 -13.29
N ALA A 153 23.82 -17.80 -11.99
CA ALA A 153 24.69 -18.72 -11.27
C ALA A 153 24.31 -20.21 -11.42
N ASN A 154 23.17 -20.54 -12.03
CA ASN A 154 22.67 -21.91 -12.17
C ASN A 154 22.74 -22.41 -13.63
N PRO A 155 23.76 -23.22 -13.99
CA PRO A 155 23.87 -23.81 -15.33
C PRO A 155 22.73 -24.77 -15.70
N ARG A 156 21.95 -25.22 -14.72
CA ARG A 156 20.81 -26.13 -14.90
C ARG A 156 19.47 -25.41 -14.80
N HIS A 157 19.45 -24.10 -15.11
CA HIS A 157 18.24 -23.31 -15.00
C HIS A 157 17.11 -23.85 -15.88
N THR A 158 15.92 -24.05 -15.30
CA THR A 158 14.74 -24.55 -16.03
C THR A 158 13.62 -23.53 -16.15
N GLY A 159 13.58 -22.51 -15.28
CA GLY A 159 12.47 -21.55 -15.17
C GLY A 159 11.46 -21.91 -14.08
N GLU A 160 11.50 -23.13 -13.55
CA GLU A 160 10.56 -23.63 -12.54
C GLU A 160 11.10 -23.54 -11.11
N GLU A 161 12.33 -23.03 -10.92
CA GLU A 161 12.90 -22.94 -9.59
C GLU A 161 12.16 -21.93 -8.70
N ASN A 162 12.14 -22.21 -7.40
CA ASN A 162 11.48 -21.37 -6.40
C ASN A 162 11.96 -19.91 -6.42
N TYR A 163 13.20 -19.65 -6.83
CA TYR A 163 13.72 -18.28 -6.96
C TYR A 163 13.12 -17.49 -8.14
N ASN A 164 12.36 -18.10 -9.05
CA ASN A 164 11.63 -17.41 -10.12
C ASN A 164 10.25 -16.89 -9.68
N TYR A 165 9.91 -17.09 -8.40
CA TYR A 165 8.64 -16.67 -7.82
C TYR A 165 8.86 -15.84 -6.55
N PHE A 166 7.84 -15.09 -6.15
CA PHE A 166 7.87 -14.32 -4.91
C PHE A 166 6.60 -14.46 -4.09
N LEU A 167 6.77 -14.41 -2.76
CA LEU A 167 5.69 -14.59 -1.80
C LEU A 167 4.73 -13.39 -1.88
N THR A 168 3.46 -13.69 -2.08
CA THR A 168 2.39 -12.69 -2.17
C THR A 168 1.19 -13.07 -1.32
N VAL A 169 0.40 -12.07 -0.97
CA VAL A 169 -0.99 -12.23 -0.56
C VAL A 169 -1.83 -11.37 -1.49
N ILE A 170 -2.71 -12.01 -2.25
CA ILE A 170 -3.46 -11.43 -3.36
C ILE A 170 -4.92 -11.25 -2.92
N SER A 171 -5.34 -10.00 -2.67
CA SER A 171 -6.66 -9.65 -2.11
C SER A 171 -7.54 -8.92 -3.12
N PRO A 172 -8.87 -9.04 -3.05
CA PRO A 172 -9.75 -8.35 -3.99
C PRO A 172 -9.72 -6.85 -3.72
N HIS A 173 -9.62 -6.03 -4.76
CA HIS A 173 -9.53 -4.57 -4.60
C HIS A 173 -10.66 -3.97 -3.75
N HIS A 174 -11.87 -4.54 -3.81
CA HIS A 174 -13.04 -4.06 -3.07
C HIS A 174 -13.00 -4.37 -1.56
N GLN A 175 -12.07 -5.23 -1.09
CA GLN A 175 -11.80 -5.46 0.34
C GLN A 175 -10.55 -4.73 0.81
N MET A 176 -9.82 -4.03 -0.06
CA MET A 176 -8.60 -3.32 0.32
C MET A 176 -8.97 -2.00 1.00
N GLN A 177 -8.27 -1.68 2.10
CA GLN A 177 -8.44 -0.40 2.78
C GLN A 177 -7.18 0.46 2.68
N ILE A 178 -7.31 1.58 1.97
CA ILE A 178 -6.32 2.65 1.98
C ILE A 178 -6.78 3.69 3.00
N LEU A 179 -5.92 4.01 3.96
CA LEU A 179 -6.09 5.12 4.89
C LEU A 179 -5.44 6.39 4.32
N ALA A 180 -5.87 7.54 4.84
CA ALA A 180 -5.29 8.83 4.49
C ALA A 180 -3.79 8.86 4.80
N TYR A 181 -3.02 9.52 3.96
CA TYR A 181 -1.64 9.91 4.29
C TYR A 181 -1.65 11.42 4.44
N ASN A 182 -1.71 11.92 5.67
CA ASN A 182 -1.85 13.34 5.97
C ASN A 182 -0.49 14.06 5.86
N ARG A 183 -0.52 15.39 5.80
CA ARG A 183 0.70 16.24 5.78
C ARG A 183 0.68 17.18 6.97
N VAL A 184 1.84 17.48 7.52
CA VAL A 184 2.04 18.60 8.44
C VAL A 184 3.17 19.45 7.91
N VAL A 185 3.08 20.78 8.07
CA VAL A 185 4.10 21.72 7.61
C VAL A 185 4.61 22.58 8.75
N ALA A 186 5.93 22.78 8.81
CA ALA A 186 6.63 23.45 9.90
C ALA A 186 6.42 24.97 9.91
N ASP A 187 6.20 25.59 8.74
CA ASP A 187 5.98 27.02 8.60
C ASP A 187 5.03 27.35 7.43
N LEU A 188 4.59 28.61 7.40
CA LEU A 188 3.76 29.18 6.34
C LEU A 188 4.58 30.00 5.33
N ASN A 189 5.87 29.69 5.16
CA ASN A 189 6.77 30.38 4.23
C ASN A 189 6.82 31.90 4.44
N GLY A 190 6.92 32.33 5.71
CA GLY A 190 6.97 33.73 6.11
C GLY A 190 5.62 34.46 6.18
N MET A 191 4.51 33.81 5.83
CA MET A 191 3.16 34.38 5.95
C MET A 191 2.58 34.21 7.35
N ASN A 192 1.67 35.11 7.71
CA ASN A 192 0.74 34.86 8.82
C ASN A 192 -0.48 34.05 8.33
N ALA A 193 -1.32 33.60 9.26
CA ALA A 193 -2.48 32.77 8.94
C ALA A 193 -3.47 33.44 7.98
N GLU A 194 -3.71 34.74 8.13
CA GLU A 194 -4.65 35.48 7.28
C GLU A 194 -4.15 35.59 5.84
N ALA A 195 -2.89 35.99 5.65
CA ALA A 195 -2.25 36.07 4.35
C ALA A 195 -2.16 34.69 3.67
N PHE A 196 -1.83 33.64 4.44
CA PHE A 196 -1.83 32.27 3.94
C PHE A 196 -3.22 31.85 3.44
N LEU A 197 -4.27 32.05 4.25
CA LEU A 197 -5.63 31.71 3.85
C LEU A 197 -6.11 32.54 2.65
N ALA A 198 -5.67 33.80 2.52
CA ALA A 198 -5.98 34.62 1.34
C ALA A 198 -5.39 34.00 0.05
N ARG A 199 -4.15 33.52 0.10
CA ARG A 199 -3.52 32.81 -1.03
C ARG A 199 -4.18 31.47 -1.33
N VAL A 200 -4.58 30.71 -0.30
CA VAL A 200 -5.28 29.43 -0.48
C VAL A 200 -6.62 29.63 -1.20
N ARG A 201 -7.34 30.72 -0.92
CA ARG A 201 -8.63 31.04 -1.57
C ARG A 201 -8.55 31.27 -3.09
N GLU A 202 -7.36 31.41 -3.67
CA GLU A 202 -7.20 31.56 -5.12
C GLU A 202 -7.45 30.26 -5.88
N ASN A 203 -7.26 29.11 -5.24
CA ASN A 203 -7.45 27.79 -5.85
C ASN A 203 -8.48 26.90 -5.12
N PHE A 204 -8.88 27.28 -3.91
CA PHE A 204 -9.76 26.48 -3.06
C PHE A 204 -10.91 27.33 -2.52
N SER A 205 -12.10 26.75 -2.37
CA SER A 205 -13.06 27.27 -1.40
C SER A 205 -12.50 27.02 0.01
N VAL A 206 -12.73 27.95 0.94
CA VAL A 206 -12.22 27.86 2.30
C VAL A 206 -13.34 28.18 3.27
N GLU A 207 -13.78 27.16 4.01
CA GLU A 207 -14.87 27.27 4.97
C GLU A 207 -14.37 26.93 6.36
N ARG A 208 -14.66 27.79 7.35
CA ARG A 208 -14.32 27.52 8.75
C ARG A 208 -15.21 26.40 9.28
N SER A 209 -14.61 25.39 9.90
CA SER A 209 -15.34 24.27 10.51
C SER A 209 -15.23 24.31 12.04
N PRO A 210 -16.33 24.27 12.80
CA PRO A 210 -16.26 24.19 14.25
C PRO A 210 -15.79 22.81 14.76
N SER A 211 -15.72 21.81 13.88
CA SER A 211 -15.33 20.43 14.21
C SER A 211 -14.19 19.94 13.31
N PRO A 212 -13.47 18.87 13.71
CA PRO A 212 -12.42 18.27 12.89
C PRO A 212 -12.90 17.89 11.48
N VAL A 213 -12.13 18.26 10.47
CA VAL A 213 -12.49 18.02 9.06
C VAL A 213 -11.78 16.78 8.56
N LYS A 214 -12.52 15.67 8.49
CA LYS A 214 -12.16 14.50 7.69
C LYS A 214 -12.77 14.68 6.29
N PRO A 215 -11.97 14.79 5.22
CA PRO A 215 -12.49 14.88 3.86
C PRO A 215 -13.39 13.69 3.52
N ALA A 216 -14.55 13.96 2.92
CA ALA A 216 -15.55 12.93 2.62
C ALA A 216 -15.47 12.44 1.17
N GLU A 217 -14.93 13.25 0.28
CA GLU A 217 -14.78 12.95 -1.14
C GLU A 217 -13.42 13.43 -1.68
N PRO A 218 -12.98 12.91 -2.85
CA PRO A 218 -11.80 13.43 -3.53
C PRO A 218 -11.90 14.93 -3.79
N ALA A 219 -10.75 15.59 -3.87
CA ALA A 219 -10.59 17.04 -4.03
C ALA A 219 -11.05 17.89 -2.82
N GLU A 220 -11.42 17.27 -1.70
CA GLU A 220 -11.59 17.90 -0.40
C GLU A 220 -10.37 17.70 0.52
N PHE A 221 -10.11 18.69 1.36
CA PHE A 221 -9.03 18.68 2.34
C PHE A 221 -9.51 19.27 3.67
N GLY A 222 -9.00 18.74 4.78
CA GLY A 222 -9.07 19.41 6.07
C GLY A 222 -7.79 20.20 6.29
N LEU A 223 -7.89 21.46 6.69
CA LEU A 223 -6.74 22.25 7.14
C LEU A 223 -6.91 22.59 8.61
N TYR A 224 -5.94 22.22 9.45
CA TYR A 224 -5.85 22.70 10.82
C TYR A 224 -4.74 23.73 10.93
N LEU A 225 -5.10 24.94 11.35
CA LEU A 225 -4.21 26.09 11.40
C LEU A 225 -4.59 26.98 12.58
N ALA A 226 -3.61 27.32 13.42
CA ALA A 226 -3.79 28.23 14.56
C ALA A 226 -5.00 27.87 15.45
N GLY A 227 -5.16 26.58 15.77
CA GLY A 227 -6.25 26.09 16.62
C GLY A 227 -7.60 25.94 15.90
N GLN A 228 -7.67 26.18 14.59
CA GLN A 228 -8.91 26.22 13.83
C GLN A 228 -8.90 25.24 12.64
N TRP A 229 -9.98 24.48 12.51
CA TRP A 229 -10.25 23.67 11.33
C TRP A 229 -10.89 24.47 10.20
N TYR A 230 -10.48 24.15 8.97
CA TYR A 230 -11.06 24.62 7.73
C TYR A 230 -11.32 23.44 6.82
N ARG A 231 -12.44 23.48 6.10
CA ARG A 231 -12.70 22.63 4.94
C ARG A 231 -12.21 23.38 3.71
N LEU A 232 -11.37 22.72 2.93
CA LEU A 232 -10.93 23.19 1.63
C LEU A 232 -11.53 22.30 0.55
N ALA A 233 -12.06 22.88 -0.52
CA ALA A 233 -12.38 22.15 -1.73
C ALA A 233 -11.73 22.83 -2.93
N ILE A 234 -10.93 22.08 -3.69
CA ILE A 234 -10.25 22.67 -4.85
C ILE A 234 -11.28 23.02 -5.93
N HIS A 235 -11.08 24.14 -6.61
CA HIS A 235 -11.95 24.53 -7.71
C HIS A 235 -11.90 23.50 -8.84
N ARG A 236 -13.08 23.05 -9.30
CA ARG A 236 -13.20 21.99 -10.32
C ARG A 236 -12.38 22.23 -11.58
N ALA A 237 -12.23 23.48 -12.01
CA ALA A 237 -11.43 23.86 -13.17
C ALA A 237 -9.91 23.58 -13.02
N ARG A 238 -9.44 23.27 -11.81
CA ARG A 238 -8.05 22.89 -11.51
C ARG A 238 -7.82 21.39 -11.52
N ILE A 239 -8.86 20.56 -11.58
CA ILE A 239 -8.72 19.11 -11.51
C ILE A 239 -8.50 18.55 -12.93
N PRO A 240 -7.32 17.99 -13.25
CA PRO A 240 -7.04 17.47 -14.58
C PRO A 240 -7.63 16.07 -14.76
N ALA A 241 -8.89 15.99 -15.21
CA ALA A 241 -9.62 14.71 -15.29
C ALA A 241 -8.92 13.60 -16.12
N GLY A 242 -8.14 14.00 -17.14
CA GLY A 242 -7.44 13.08 -18.04
C GLY A 242 -6.10 12.55 -17.54
N ASP A 243 -5.60 13.05 -16.42
CA ASP A 243 -4.30 12.66 -15.85
C ASP A 243 -4.53 11.92 -14.53
N PRO A 244 -4.27 10.60 -14.47
CA PRO A 244 -4.55 9.79 -13.28
C PRO A 244 -3.64 10.15 -12.11
N VAL A 245 -2.45 10.69 -12.34
CA VAL A 245 -1.53 11.14 -11.28
C VAL A 245 -1.88 12.55 -10.81
N ALA A 246 -2.06 13.49 -11.72
CA ALA A 246 -2.27 14.90 -11.37
C ALA A 246 -3.64 15.17 -10.72
N ARG A 247 -4.62 14.28 -10.92
CA ARG A 247 -5.93 14.38 -10.24
C ARG A 247 -5.95 13.83 -8.81
N LEU A 248 -4.90 13.15 -8.36
CA LEU A 248 -4.83 12.63 -6.99
C LEU A 248 -4.78 13.79 -5.99
N ASP A 249 -5.44 13.63 -4.84
CA ASP A 249 -5.46 14.66 -3.79
C ASP A 249 -4.06 15.07 -3.32
N VAL A 250 -3.12 14.12 -3.29
CA VAL A 250 -1.72 14.40 -2.97
C VAL A 250 -1.05 15.30 -4.00
N SER A 251 -1.37 15.14 -5.29
CA SER A 251 -0.86 15.96 -6.39
C SER A 251 -1.54 17.33 -6.36
N LEU A 252 -2.87 17.36 -6.22
CA LEU A 252 -3.64 18.59 -6.14
C LEU A 252 -3.17 19.48 -4.97
N LEU A 253 -2.94 18.88 -3.80
CA LEU A 253 -2.40 19.62 -2.65
C LEU A 253 -0.97 20.11 -2.91
N SER A 254 -0.12 19.27 -3.51
CA SER A 254 1.26 19.63 -3.85
C SER A 254 1.31 20.80 -4.84
N ASP A 255 0.56 20.68 -5.93
CA ASP A 255 0.70 21.54 -7.11
C ASP A 255 -0.07 22.85 -7.00
N HIS A 256 -1.10 22.90 -6.14
CA HIS A 256 -1.93 24.10 -5.95
C HIS A 256 -1.76 24.77 -4.59
N LEU A 257 -1.07 24.13 -3.63
CA LEU A 257 -0.87 24.68 -2.29
C LEU A 257 0.59 24.57 -1.83
N LEU A 258 1.13 23.36 -1.65
CA LEU A 258 2.45 23.20 -1.01
C LEU A 258 3.57 23.85 -1.84
N GLY A 259 3.59 23.63 -3.15
CA GLY A 259 4.56 24.22 -4.06
C GLY A 259 4.38 25.74 -4.22
N PRO A 260 3.23 26.21 -4.75
CA PRO A 260 3.05 27.63 -5.09
C PRO A 260 2.94 28.57 -3.88
N ILE A 261 2.39 28.11 -2.76
CA ILE A 261 2.11 28.95 -1.59
C ILE A 261 3.22 28.77 -0.54
N LEU A 262 3.58 27.52 -0.22
CA LEU A 262 4.57 27.23 0.84
C LEU A 262 6.01 27.05 0.30
N GLY A 263 6.20 27.04 -1.01
CA GLY A 263 7.51 26.85 -1.63
C GLY A 263 8.07 25.42 -1.48
N ILE A 264 7.26 24.45 -1.07
CA ILE A 264 7.66 23.06 -0.85
C ILE A 264 7.58 22.32 -2.19
N LYS A 265 8.70 22.26 -2.92
CA LYS A 265 8.76 21.71 -4.29
C LYS A 265 9.11 20.22 -4.37
N ASP A 266 9.86 19.72 -3.39
CA ASP A 266 10.27 18.31 -3.34
C ASP A 266 9.96 17.72 -1.96
N LEU A 267 8.83 17.03 -1.88
CA LEU A 267 8.34 16.37 -0.66
C LEU A 267 9.29 15.27 -0.14
N ARG A 268 10.25 14.79 -0.94
CA ARG A 268 11.23 13.78 -0.52
C ARG A 268 12.41 14.39 0.23
N ARG A 269 12.67 15.69 0.04
CA ARG A 269 13.88 16.38 0.54
C ARG A 269 13.58 17.56 1.45
N ASP A 270 12.44 18.22 1.28
CA ASP A 270 12.06 19.36 2.11
C ASP A 270 11.71 18.90 3.53
N LYS A 271 12.52 19.32 4.49
CA LYS A 271 12.37 18.95 5.91
C LYS A 271 11.22 19.68 6.60
N ARG A 272 10.61 20.68 5.93
CA ARG A 272 9.47 21.42 6.47
C ARG A 272 8.17 20.65 6.36
N VAL A 273 8.13 19.55 5.61
CA VAL A 273 6.94 18.69 5.50
C VAL A 273 7.21 17.34 6.15
N GLU A 274 6.27 16.93 7.00
CA GLU A 274 6.23 15.57 7.50
C GLU A 274 4.88 14.92 7.19
N PHE A 275 4.83 13.61 7.37
CA PHE A 275 3.71 12.80 6.95
C PHE A 275 3.12 12.04 8.14
N VAL A 276 1.79 12.09 8.29
CA VAL A 276 1.07 11.42 9.38
C VAL A 276 0.14 10.38 8.78
N GLY A 277 0.37 9.10 9.09
CA GLY A 277 -0.49 8.01 8.64
C GLY A 277 -1.89 8.12 9.25
N GLY A 278 -2.92 7.86 8.45
CA GLY A 278 -4.32 8.03 8.82
C GLY A 278 -4.78 7.21 10.02
N ILE A 279 -4.05 6.13 10.35
CA ILE A 279 -4.24 5.33 11.56
C ILE A 279 -4.09 6.15 12.85
N ARG A 280 -3.32 7.25 12.83
CA ARG A 280 -3.18 8.17 13.98
C ARG A 280 -4.38 9.11 14.15
N GLY A 281 -5.20 9.25 13.11
CA GLY A 281 -6.39 10.10 13.10
C GLY A 281 -6.12 11.61 13.12
N LEU A 282 -7.20 12.39 13.12
CA LEU A 282 -7.16 13.85 13.20
C LEU A 282 -6.60 14.41 14.53
N PRO A 283 -6.79 13.77 15.71
CA PRO A 283 -6.23 14.29 16.96
C PRO A 283 -4.70 14.42 16.94
N GLU A 284 -4.00 13.53 16.22
CA GLU A 284 -2.54 13.67 16.06
C GLU A 284 -2.19 14.93 15.24
N LEU A 285 -2.96 15.25 14.21
CA LEU A 285 -2.75 16.49 13.44
C LEU A 285 -2.93 17.74 14.30
N GLU A 286 -3.97 17.76 15.14
CA GLU A 286 -4.20 18.85 16.07
C GLU A 286 -3.06 18.98 17.07
N LYS A 287 -2.63 17.86 17.66
CA LYS A 287 -1.53 17.81 18.62
C LYS A 287 -0.23 18.37 18.03
N ARG A 288 0.13 17.97 16.81
CA ARG A 288 1.35 18.45 16.13
C ARG A 288 1.33 19.97 15.94
N VAL A 289 0.17 20.55 15.60
CA VAL A 289 0.04 22.01 15.45
C VAL A 289 -0.03 22.73 16.79
N ASN A 290 -0.84 22.24 17.73
CA ASN A 290 -1.05 22.86 19.04
C ASN A 290 0.20 22.85 19.92
N SER A 291 1.11 21.90 19.71
CA SER A 291 2.41 21.86 20.40
C SER A 291 3.38 22.96 19.92
N GLY A 292 3.08 23.61 18.79
CA GLY A 292 3.99 24.56 18.12
C GLY A 292 5.07 23.90 17.28
N GLU A 293 5.12 22.56 17.21
CA GLU A 293 6.05 21.83 16.35
C GLU A 293 5.79 22.11 14.86
N MET A 294 4.51 22.15 14.47
CA MET A 294 4.08 22.37 13.09
C MET A 294 3.16 23.60 13.01
N ALA A 295 3.25 24.38 11.94
CA ALA A 295 2.41 25.55 11.73
C ALA A 295 1.00 25.19 11.21
N ALA A 296 0.90 24.15 10.39
CA ALA A 296 -0.38 23.68 9.85
C ALA A 296 -0.38 22.17 9.59
N ALA A 297 -1.57 21.60 9.58
CA ALA A 297 -1.81 20.21 9.20
C ALA A 297 -2.88 20.10 8.11
N PHE A 298 -2.67 19.17 7.19
CA PHE A 298 -3.58 18.84 6.10
C PHE A 298 -4.07 17.40 6.24
N ALA A 299 -5.37 17.24 6.46
CA ALA A 299 -6.06 15.97 6.32
C ALA A 299 -6.44 15.75 4.86
N LEU A 300 -6.10 14.60 4.30
CA LEU A 300 -6.41 14.24 2.91
C LEU A 300 -7.52 13.20 2.88
N HIS A 301 -8.31 13.19 1.81
CA HIS A 301 -9.17 12.06 1.51
C HIS A 301 -8.27 10.85 1.15
N PRO A 302 -8.57 9.64 1.64
CA PRO A 302 -7.77 8.45 1.28
C PRO A 302 -7.78 8.19 -0.22
N THR A 303 -6.63 7.86 -0.79
CA THR A 303 -6.56 7.44 -2.20
C THR A 303 -7.46 6.23 -2.40
N ARG A 304 -8.24 6.23 -3.48
CA ARG A 304 -9.13 5.11 -3.81
C ARG A 304 -8.36 4.01 -4.54
N MET A 305 -8.83 2.77 -4.43
CA MET A 305 -8.23 1.65 -5.17
C MET A 305 -8.31 1.87 -6.68
N GLU A 306 -9.41 2.46 -7.16
CA GLU A 306 -9.62 2.77 -8.57
C GLU A 306 -8.58 3.77 -9.10
N ASP A 307 -8.17 4.75 -8.26
CA ASP A 307 -7.16 5.73 -8.65
C ASP A 307 -5.76 5.12 -8.71
N LEU A 308 -5.41 4.26 -7.74
CA LEU A 308 -4.15 3.51 -7.77
C LEU A 308 -4.08 2.61 -9.01
N MET A 309 -5.16 1.87 -9.29
CA MET A 309 -5.23 1.00 -10.47
C MET A 309 -5.12 1.81 -11.76
N ALA A 310 -5.74 2.99 -11.84
CA ALA A 310 -5.65 3.86 -13.01
C ALA A 310 -4.23 4.38 -13.25
N VAL A 311 -3.50 4.79 -12.20
CA VAL A 311 -2.08 5.18 -12.31
C VAL A 311 -1.22 4.01 -12.81
N ALA A 312 -1.44 2.84 -12.24
CA ALA A 312 -0.71 1.62 -12.60
C ALA A 312 -0.96 1.20 -14.05
N GLU A 313 -2.21 1.28 -14.54
CA GLU A 313 -2.56 0.97 -15.94
C GLU A 313 -2.03 2.02 -16.93
N ALA A 314 -1.89 3.27 -16.51
CA ALA A 314 -1.20 4.30 -17.30
C ALA A 314 0.32 4.08 -17.40
N GLY A 315 0.88 3.11 -16.65
CA GLY A 315 2.32 2.91 -16.54
C GLY A 315 3.03 4.03 -15.79
N GLU A 316 2.27 4.81 -15.02
CA GLU A 316 2.76 5.95 -14.26
C GLU A 316 3.08 5.59 -12.82
N VAL A 317 3.66 6.54 -12.10
CA VAL A 317 4.13 6.36 -10.74
C VAL A 317 3.43 7.34 -9.82
N MET A 318 2.86 6.81 -8.73
CA MET A 318 2.24 7.60 -7.69
C MET A 318 3.25 8.53 -7.01
N PRO A 319 2.82 9.74 -6.61
CA PRO A 319 3.63 10.61 -5.77
C PRO A 319 4.07 9.92 -4.47
N THR A 320 5.15 10.39 -3.87
CA THR A 320 5.64 9.81 -2.62
C THR A 320 4.57 9.87 -1.52
N LYS A 321 4.41 8.76 -0.78
CA LYS A 321 3.47 8.67 0.35
C LYS A 321 2.02 8.98 -0.05
N SER A 322 1.58 8.36 -1.16
CA SER A 322 0.20 8.48 -1.65
C SER A 322 -0.76 7.54 -0.92
N THR A 323 -0.32 6.33 -0.60
CA THR A 323 -1.17 5.29 0.00
C THR A 323 -0.66 4.84 1.36
N TRP A 324 -1.60 4.53 2.26
CA TRP A 324 -1.35 3.84 3.52
C TRP A 324 -2.29 2.64 3.62
N PHE A 325 -1.84 1.45 3.25
CA PHE A 325 -2.66 0.24 3.33
C PHE A 325 -2.74 -0.29 4.76
N GLU A 326 -3.95 -0.63 5.19
CA GLU A 326 -4.23 -1.41 6.40
C GLU A 326 -5.28 -2.49 6.10
N PRO A 327 -5.36 -3.57 6.89
CA PRO A 327 -4.36 -4.01 7.86
C PRO A 327 -3.05 -4.46 7.21
N LYS A 328 -1.93 -4.33 7.93
CA LYS A 328 -0.64 -4.88 7.47
C LYS A 328 -0.60 -6.41 7.52
N LEU A 329 0.09 -7.00 6.55
CA LEU A 329 0.42 -8.42 6.55
C LEU A 329 1.48 -8.73 7.62
N ALA A 330 1.37 -9.88 8.27
CA ALA A 330 2.38 -10.35 9.21
C ALA A 330 3.52 -11.06 8.46
N ASP A 331 4.75 -10.62 8.71
CA ASP A 331 5.95 -11.32 8.27
C ASP A 331 6.11 -12.63 9.07
N GLY A 332 6.54 -13.70 8.41
CA GLY A 332 6.88 -14.99 9.03
C GLY A 332 5.70 -15.94 9.24
N LEU A 333 4.45 -15.50 9.06
CA LEU A 333 3.28 -16.38 9.16
C LEU A 333 3.22 -17.41 8.01
N VAL A 334 3.64 -16.99 6.82
CA VAL A 334 3.93 -17.84 5.65
C VAL A 334 5.31 -17.45 5.14
N SER A 335 6.09 -18.42 4.68
CA SER A 335 7.42 -18.18 4.08
C SER A 335 7.59 -18.98 2.81
N HIS A 336 8.17 -18.36 1.79
CA HIS A 336 8.54 -19.01 0.52
C HIS A 336 10.04 -19.31 0.53
N VAL A 337 10.39 -20.59 0.65
CA VAL A 337 11.80 -21.03 0.62
C VAL A 337 12.32 -21.10 -0.81
N LEU A 338 13.61 -20.82 -1.01
CA LEU A 338 14.22 -20.74 -2.35
C LEU A 338 15.07 -21.98 -2.71
N ASP A 339 15.04 -23.03 -1.88
CA ASP A 339 15.73 -24.32 -2.10
C ASP A 339 14.86 -25.36 -2.82
#